data_AF-A0A7V6GAF8-F1
#
_entry.id   AF-A0A7V6GAF8-F1
#
_cell.length_a   1.000
_cell.length_b   1.000
_cell.length_c   1.000
_cell.angle_alpha   90.00
_cell.angle_beta   90.00
_cell.angle_gamma   90.00
#
_symmetry.space_group_name_H-M   'P 1'
#
loop_
_entity.id
_entity.type
_entity.pdbx_description
1 polymer ?
#
loop_
_entity_poly.entity_id
_entity_poly.type
_entity_poly.pdbx_seq_one_letter_code
_entity_poly.pdbx_strand_id
1 'polypeptide(L)'
;MRIRKIDWQIAAAYVGTVIGAGFASGQELMQFFVRFGHLGLWGAAITGFLFSLLGGITVLMTQIYGFRTYKDLLELKLGTKMTAIIDSLIMIFLFLGLSVMLSGSGALFKEHLGMPALAGVMITEALVFLALIARDEGVLWFNSILMPILVAILVIVIADGIAGTPAAGTERTFDPFAGSLVSNSWLLSAFLYISYNMISAVVVLVALTANNRNCSIKGGVFGGIILFVLALGSVTALLWAGSGIFSYQIPMLYLAYQVNPLVFYLYGTVLWGAMITTAIANAYGLCNRLQFAWEMPYFLVVLMVMVFVIPFSLFDFAQLVSKVYPIFGYTSLIITFVLVGEVLLIIKQFFGNFLKRLT
;
A
#
# COMPACT_ATOMS: atom_id res chain seq x y z
N MET A 1 -30.00 -8.97 -1.28
CA MET A 1 -28.97 -9.50 -2.23
C MET A 1 -27.68 -9.81 -1.46
N ARG A 2 -27.35 -11.09 -1.22
CA ARG A 2 -26.26 -11.56 -0.32
C ARG A 2 -24.86 -11.33 -0.91
N ILE A 3 -23.85 -11.06 -0.08
CA ILE A 3 -22.42 -11.02 -0.49
C ILE A 3 -21.95 -12.45 -0.70
N ARG A 4 -21.27 -12.75 -1.81
CA ARG A 4 -20.79 -14.10 -2.15
C ARG A 4 -19.37 -14.32 -1.61
N LYS A 5 -18.96 -15.59 -1.48
CA LYS A 5 -17.61 -15.96 -1.00
C LYS A 5 -16.49 -15.30 -1.82
N ILE A 6 -16.64 -15.22 -3.14
CA ILE A 6 -15.67 -14.58 -4.03
C ILE A 6 -15.59 -13.06 -3.81
N ASP A 7 -16.69 -12.40 -3.45
CA ASP A 7 -16.67 -10.96 -3.14
C ASP A 7 -15.83 -10.70 -1.88
N TRP A 8 -15.90 -11.58 -0.87
CA TRP A 8 -15.03 -11.52 0.31
C TRP A 8 -13.56 -11.80 0.00
N GLN A 9 -13.28 -12.74 -0.90
CA GLN A 9 -11.90 -13.00 -1.34
C GLN A 9 -11.29 -11.78 -2.06
N ILE A 10 -12.07 -11.14 -2.93
CA ILE A 10 -11.68 -9.89 -3.59
C ILE A 10 -11.44 -8.79 -2.57
N ALA A 11 -12.35 -8.61 -1.61
CA ALA A 11 -12.21 -7.61 -0.55
C ALA A 11 -10.96 -7.85 0.29
N ALA A 12 -10.71 -9.09 0.74
CA ALA A 12 -9.55 -9.45 1.55
C ALA A 12 -8.23 -9.24 0.80
N ALA A 13 -8.17 -9.65 -0.49
CA ALA A 13 -6.99 -9.43 -1.31
C ALA A 13 -6.73 -7.94 -1.56
N TYR A 14 -7.78 -7.16 -1.80
CA TYR A 14 -7.66 -5.72 -1.96
C TYR A 14 -7.14 -5.04 -0.69
N VAL A 15 -7.70 -5.40 0.47
CA VAL A 15 -7.24 -4.93 1.78
C VAL A 15 -5.78 -5.30 2.03
N GLY A 16 -5.42 -6.57 1.81
CA GLY A 16 -4.05 -7.05 1.99
C GLY A 16 -3.03 -6.34 1.09
N THR A 17 -3.45 -5.98 -0.13
CA THR A 17 -2.60 -5.27 -1.10
C THR A 17 -2.32 -3.84 -0.70
N VAL A 18 -3.33 -3.12 -0.17
CA VAL A 18 -3.18 -1.68 0.16
C VAL A 18 -2.59 -1.46 1.55
N ILE A 19 -2.87 -2.34 2.52
CA ILE A 19 -2.27 -2.20 3.85
C ILE A 19 -0.77 -2.51 3.76
N GLY A 20 -0.40 -3.73 3.41
CA GLY A 20 1.02 -4.14 3.39
C GLY A 20 1.80 -3.70 4.66
N ALA A 21 3.13 -3.65 4.55
CA ALA A 21 3.97 -3.21 5.66
C ALA A 21 4.04 -1.69 5.82
N GLY A 22 3.90 -0.92 4.74
CA GLY A 22 4.03 0.54 4.77
C GLY A 22 2.86 1.22 5.50
N PHE A 23 1.62 0.84 5.22
CA PHE A 23 0.46 1.29 6.00
C PHE A 23 0.58 0.84 7.45
N ALA A 24 0.86 -0.45 7.67
CA ALA A 24 0.88 -1.03 9.01
C ALA A 24 2.00 -0.44 9.89
N SER A 25 3.12 -0.02 9.31
CA SER A 25 4.13 0.74 10.06
C SER A 25 3.59 2.08 10.58
N GLY A 26 2.57 2.62 9.94
CA GLY A 26 2.04 3.98 10.13
C GLY A 26 2.78 5.04 9.35
N GLN A 27 3.92 4.72 8.74
CA GLN A 27 4.80 5.72 8.16
C GLN A 27 4.21 6.37 6.90
N GLU A 28 3.46 5.61 6.11
CA GLU A 28 2.68 6.17 5.00
C GLU A 28 1.62 7.14 5.52
N LEU A 29 0.90 6.76 6.57
CA LEU A 29 -0.16 7.59 7.14
C LEU A 29 0.40 8.87 7.76
N MET A 30 1.58 8.78 8.36
CA MET A 30 2.33 9.95 8.86
C MET A 30 2.61 10.95 7.75
N GLN A 31 3.19 10.45 6.65
CA GLN A 31 3.57 11.24 5.49
C GLN A 31 2.36 11.86 4.78
N PHE A 32 1.29 11.10 4.57
CA PHE A 32 0.20 11.54 3.72
C PHE A 32 -0.96 12.22 4.46
N PHE A 33 -1.11 11.98 5.77
CA PHE A 33 -2.26 12.49 6.53
C PHE A 33 -1.85 13.17 7.83
N VAL A 34 -1.15 12.49 8.75
CA VAL A 34 -0.93 12.99 10.12
C VAL A 34 -0.17 14.31 10.14
N ARG A 35 0.81 14.52 9.23
CA ARG A 35 1.54 15.80 9.12
C ARG A 35 0.64 17.02 8.84
N PHE A 36 -0.58 16.81 8.35
CA PHE A 36 -1.59 17.85 8.13
C PHE A 36 -2.51 18.09 9.34
N GLY A 37 -2.26 17.44 10.48
CA GLY A 37 -3.09 17.57 11.67
C GLY A 37 -4.53 17.11 11.39
N HIS A 38 -5.50 17.88 11.90
CA HIS A 38 -6.93 17.58 11.69
C HIS A 38 -7.37 17.61 10.22
N LEU A 39 -6.71 18.39 9.34
CA LEU A 39 -6.97 18.36 7.90
C LEU A 39 -6.58 17.01 7.28
N GLY A 40 -5.63 16.30 7.90
CA GLY A 40 -5.26 14.94 7.54
C GLY A 40 -6.41 13.94 7.67
N LEU A 41 -7.33 14.14 8.63
CA LEU A 41 -8.52 13.28 8.79
C LEU A 41 -9.47 13.42 7.60
N TRP A 42 -9.66 14.64 7.09
CA TRP A 42 -10.44 14.85 5.87
C TRP A 42 -9.75 14.21 4.66
N GLY A 43 -8.42 14.29 4.58
CA GLY A 43 -7.64 13.59 3.56
C GLY A 43 -7.88 12.07 3.61
N ALA A 44 -7.72 11.46 4.79
CA ALA A 44 -7.93 10.03 5.00
C ALA A 44 -9.37 9.60 4.68
N ALA A 45 -10.36 10.42 5.05
CA ALA A 45 -11.76 10.16 4.75
C ALA A 45 -12.04 10.17 3.23
N ILE A 46 -11.53 11.17 2.51
CA ILE A 46 -11.64 11.23 1.04
C ILE A 46 -10.94 10.05 0.40
N THR A 47 -9.71 9.74 0.82
CA THR A 47 -8.95 8.58 0.32
C THR A 47 -9.73 7.29 0.51
N GLY A 48 -10.29 7.02 1.69
CA GLY A 48 -11.03 5.79 1.93
C GLY A 48 -12.36 5.73 1.15
N PHE A 49 -13.05 6.86 0.99
CA PHE A 49 -14.21 6.92 0.09
C PHE A 49 -13.81 6.57 -1.35
N LEU A 50 -12.69 7.11 -1.84
CA LEU A 50 -12.17 6.80 -3.16
C LEU A 50 -11.71 5.34 -3.27
N PHE A 51 -11.11 4.72 -2.24
CA PHE A 51 -10.78 3.29 -2.28
C PHE A 51 -12.03 2.43 -2.51
N SER A 52 -13.14 2.75 -1.85
CA SER A 52 -14.42 2.05 -2.01
C SER A 52 -14.98 2.22 -3.42
N LEU A 53 -15.05 3.47 -3.89
CA LEU A 53 -15.56 3.81 -5.20
C LEU A 53 -14.71 3.20 -6.33
N LEU A 54 -13.39 3.38 -6.27
CA LEU A 54 -12.46 2.95 -7.30
C LEU A 54 -12.19 1.44 -7.25
N GLY A 55 -12.27 0.82 -6.07
CA GLY A 55 -12.25 -0.64 -5.97
C GLY A 55 -13.47 -1.24 -6.67
N GLY A 56 -14.65 -0.69 -6.40
CA GLY A 56 -15.89 -1.11 -7.03
C GLY A 56 -15.89 -0.94 -8.55
N ILE A 57 -15.49 0.24 -9.06
CA ILE A 57 -15.46 0.50 -10.50
C ILE A 57 -14.49 -0.44 -11.22
N THR A 58 -13.34 -0.75 -10.63
CA THR A 58 -12.36 -1.65 -11.23
C THR A 58 -12.92 -3.06 -11.43
N VAL A 59 -13.63 -3.59 -10.42
CA VAL A 59 -14.32 -4.89 -10.55
C VAL A 59 -15.39 -4.83 -11.62
N LEU A 60 -16.23 -3.78 -11.61
CA LEU A 60 -17.29 -3.62 -12.60
C LEU A 60 -16.75 -3.55 -14.04
N MET A 61 -15.71 -2.73 -14.27
CA MET A 61 -15.08 -2.61 -15.59
C MET A 61 -14.51 -3.94 -16.06
N THR A 62 -13.83 -4.67 -15.18
CA THR A 62 -13.27 -5.98 -15.52
C THR A 62 -14.36 -6.96 -15.97
N GLN A 63 -15.53 -6.93 -15.31
CA GLN A 63 -16.68 -7.77 -15.71
C GLN A 63 -17.32 -7.34 -17.04
N ILE A 64 -17.44 -6.03 -17.29
CA ILE A 64 -18.08 -5.50 -18.50
C ILE A 64 -17.19 -5.66 -19.73
N TYR A 65 -15.92 -5.27 -19.61
CA TYR A 65 -14.97 -5.24 -20.73
C TYR A 65 -14.18 -6.54 -20.88
N GLY A 66 -14.29 -7.47 -19.92
CA GLY A 66 -13.63 -8.78 -19.99
C GLY A 66 -12.11 -8.71 -19.88
N PHE A 67 -11.58 -7.76 -19.09
CA PHE A 67 -10.13 -7.62 -18.90
C PHE A 67 -9.55 -8.89 -18.26
N ARG A 68 -8.44 -9.37 -18.84
CA ARG A 68 -7.64 -10.48 -18.32
C ARG A 68 -6.50 -9.98 -17.46
N THR A 69 -5.93 -8.84 -17.80
CA THR A 69 -4.83 -8.21 -17.06
C THR A 69 -5.07 -6.72 -16.86
N TYR A 70 -4.37 -6.11 -15.91
CA TYR A 70 -4.41 -4.66 -15.74
C TYR A 70 -3.92 -3.91 -16.99
N LYS A 71 -3.06 -4.54 -17.82
CA LYS A 71 -2.58 -3.94 -19.07
C LYS A 71 -3.74 -3.73 -20.04
N ASP A 72 -4.72 -4.63 -20.10
CA ASP A 72 -5.91 -4.48 -20.94
C ASP A 72 -6.70 -3.20 -20.57
N LEU A 73 -6.81 -2.90 -19.27
CA LEU A 73 -7.43 -1.67 -18.78
C LEU A 73 -6.65 -0.43 -19.21
N LEU A 74 -5.32 -0.47 -19.02
CA LEU A 74 -4.46 0.66 -19.38
C LEU A 74 -4.42 0.88 -20.90
N GLU A 75 -4.31 -0.17 -21.70
CA GLU A 75 -4.27 -0.09 -23.16
C GLU A 75 -5.58 0.43 -23.74
N LEU A 76 -6.73 -0.01 -23.19
CA LEU A 76 -8.04 0.49 -23.61
C LEU A 76 -8.16 2.01 -23.44
N LYS A 77 -7.56 2.57 -22.38
CA LYS A 77 -7.77 3.97 -21.99
C LYS A 77 -6.63 4.92 -22.36
N LEU A 78 -5.40 4.40 -22.39
CA LEU A 78 -4.17 5.19 -22.56
C LEU A 78 -3.37 4.79 -23.81
N GLY A 79 -3.71 3.65 -24.44
CA GLY A 79 -2.98 3.09 -25.58
C GLY A 79 -1.66 2.42 -25.18
N THR A 80 -1.07 1.72 -26.14
CA THR A 80 0.11 0.86 -25.93
C THR A 80 1.35 1.64 -25.48
N LYS A 81 1.59 2.83 -26.04
CA LYS A 81 2.78 3.66 -25.70
C LYS A 81 2.79 4.06 -24.23
N MET A 82 1.68 4.60 -23.73
CA MET A 82 1.58 5.01 -22.33
C MET A 82 1.63 3.81 -21.38
N THR A 83 1.01 2.70 -21.78
CA THR A 83 1.07 1.45 -21.01
C THR A 83 2.51 0.96 -20.84
N ALA A 84 3.34 1.04 -21.88
CA ALA A 84 4.76 0.67 -21.80
C ALA A 84 5.57 1.60 -20.87
N ILE A 85 5.26 2.90 -20.86
CA ILE A 85 5.86 3.87 -19.92
C ILE A 85 5.50 3.49 -18.49
N ILE A 86 4.22 3.21 -18.21
CA ILE A 86 3.76 2.80 -16.88
C ILE A 86 4.42 1.48 -16.46
N ASP A 87 4.55 0.50 -17.35
CA ASP A 87 5.22 -0.77 -17.03
C ASP A 87 6.71 -0.57 -16.69
N SER A 88 7.38 0.39 -17.34
CA SER A 88 8.76 0.77 -17.01
C SER A 88 8.86 1.45 -15.63
N LEU A 89 7.91 2.34 -15.31
CA LEU A 89 7.83 2.96 -13.99
C LEU A 89 7.56 1.93 -12.88
N ILE A 90 6.78 0.88 -13.18
CA ILE A 90 6.57 -0.24 -12.25
C ILE A 90 7.89 -0.97 -11.96
N MET A 91 8.80 -1.15 -12.91
CA MET A 91 10.11 -1.76 -12.60
C MET A 91 10.91 -0.92 -11.59
N ILE A 92 10.91 0.40 -11.76
CA ILE A 92 11.55 1.32 -10.82
C ILE A 92 10.85 1.25 -9.46
N PHE A 93 9.51 1.14 -9.44
CA PHE A 93 8.72 0.96 -8.22
C PHE A 93 9.11 -0.31 -7.46
N LEU A 94 9.30 -1.43 -8.17
CA LEU A 94 9.69 -2.68 -7.53
C LEU A 94 11.09 -2.58 -6.90
N PHE A 95 12.04 -1.93 -7.58
CA PHE A 95 13.38 -1.71 -7.01
C PHE A 95 13.32 -0.81 -5.77
N LEU A 96 12.68 0.36 -5.88
CA LEU A 96 12.59 1.29 -4.75
C LEU A 96 11.73 0.72 -3.61
N GLY A 97 10.69 -0.04 -3.93
CA GLY A 97 9.87 -0.76 -2.97
C GLY A 97 10.67 -1.82 -2.21
N LEU A 98 11.58 -2.55 -2.88
CA LEU A 98 12.53 -3.43 -2.21
C LEU A 98 13.43 -2.63 -1.24
N SER A 99 14.01 -1.51 -1.68
CA SER A 99 14.84 -0.64 -0.82
C SER A 99 14.06 -0.16 0.41
N VAL A 100 12.81 0.26 0.23
CA VAL A 100 11.93 0.74 1.31
C VAL A 100 11.64 -0.39 2.32
N MET A 101 11.38 -1.62 1.87
CA MET A 101 11.13 -2.75 2.78
C MET A 101 12.38 -3.17 3.56
N LEU A 102 13.56 -3.16 2.93
CA LEU A 102 14.83 -3.45 3.61
C LEU A 102 15.15 -2.38 4.66
N SER A 103 15.01 -1.10 4.29
CA SER A 103 15.17 0.03 5.20
C SER A 103 14.17 -0.03 6.37
N GLY A 104 12.90 -0.33 6.09
CA GLY A 104 11.86 -0.52 7.11
C GLY A 104 12.19 -1.66 8.09
N SER A 105 12.79 -2.74 7.59
CA SER A 105 13.27 -3.83 8.46
C SER A 105 14.46 -3.40 9.32
N GLY A 106 15.36 -2.58 8.78
CA GLY A 106 16.43 -1.94 9.57
C GLY A 106 15.90 -1.04 10.67
N ALA A 107 14.90 -0.20 10.37
CA ALA A 107 14.21 0.63 11.35
C ALA A 107 13.55 -0.22 12.44
N LEU A 108 12.89 -1.33 12.05
CA LEU A 108 12.29 -2.27 12.99
C LEU A 108 13.33 -2.86 13.92
N PHE A 109 14.47 -3.35 13.42
CA PHE A 109 15.51 -3.92 14.28
C PHE A 109 16.09 -2.89 15.26
N LYS A 110 16.25 -1.64 14.80
CA LYS A 110 16.75 -0.55 15.64
C LYS A 110 15.77 -0.16 16.75
N GLU A 111 14.49 0.01 16.41
CA GLU A 111 13.46 0.48 17.34
C GLU A 111 12.88 -0.65 18.21
N HIS A 112 12.85 -1.89 17.70
CA HIS A 112 12.22 -3.04 18.36
C HIS A 112 13.22 -3.93 19.12
N LEU A 113 14.38 -4.20 18.52
CA LEU A 113 15.37 -5.14 19.06
C LEU A 113 16.59 -4.45 19.68
N GLY A 114 16.69 -3.12 19.56
CA GLY A 114 17.87 -2.37 19.98
C GLY A 114 19.14 -2.72 19.21
N MET A 115 19.01 -3.37 18.05
CA MET A 115 20.14 -3.79 17.21
C MET A 115 20.49 -2.72 16.17
N PRO A 116 21.71 -2.71 15.61
CA PRO A 116 22.03 -1.80 14.51
C PRO A 116 21.08 -2.00 13.31
N ALA A 117 20.63 -0.91 12.69
CA ALA A 117 19.72 -0.97 11.53
C ALA A 117 20.29 -1.82 10.38
N LEU A 118 21.62 -1.77 10.20
CA LEU A 118 22.32 -2.61 9.21
C LEU A 118 22.08 -4.11 9.46
N ALA A 119 21.98 -4.56 10.70
CA ALA A 119 21.70 -5.96 10.99
C ALA A 119 20.30 -6.36 10.47
N GLY A 120 19.29 -5.51 10.69
CA GLY A 120 17.94 -5.74 10.16
C GLY A 120 17.91 -5.77 8.63
N VAL A 121 18.62 -4.86 7.98
CA VAL A 121 18.77 -4.83 6.51
C VAL A 121 19.41 -6.13 6.01
N MET A 122 20.58 -6.49 6.52
CA MET A 122 21.36 -7.65 6.04
C MET A 122 20.65 -8.99 6.30
N ILE A 123 20.01 -9.15 7.46
CA ILE A 123 19.25 -10.37 7.78
C ILE A 123 18.05 -10.49 6.85
N THR A 124 17.30 -9.41 6.65
CA THR A 124 16.14 -9.39 5.75
C THR A 124 16.57 -9.67 4.31
N GLU A 125 17.64 -9.04 3.84
CA GLU A 125 18.20 -9.25 2.51
C GLU A 125 18.63 -10.71 2.30
N ALA A 126 19.30 -11.31 3.28
CA ALA A 126 19.69 -12.72 3.22
C ALA A 126 18.47 -13.64 3.08
N LEU A 127 17.39 -13.39 3.84
CA LEU A 127 16.14 -14.15 3.73
C LEU A 127 15.48 -13.96 2.35
N VAL A 128 15.47 -12.74 1.83
CA VAL A 128 14.93 -12.45 0.48
C VAL A 128 15.76 -13.19 -0.58
N PHE A 129 17.08 -13.13 -0.50
CA PHE A 129 17.98 -13.82 -1.42
C PHE A 129 17.77 -15.34 -1.43
N LEU A 130 17.68 -15.95 -0.24
CA LEU A 130 17.41 -17.39 -0.10
C LEU A 130 16.05 -17.76 -0.72
N ALA A 131 15.01 -16.96 -0.48
CA ALA A 131 13.69 -17.20 -1.05
C ALA A 131 13.69 -17.12 -2.59
N LEU A 132 14.40 -16.16 -3.19
CA LEU A 132 14.50 -16.04 -4.64
C LEU A 132 15.24 -17.20 -5.28
N ILE A 133 16.32 -17.69 -4.65
CA ILE A 133 17.08 -18.84 -5.15
C ILE A 133 16.26 -20.12 -5.05
N ALA A 134 15.51 -20.28 -3.96
CA ALA A 134 14.60 -21.41 -3.79
C ALA A 134 13.50 -21.45 -4.87
N ARG A 135 13.20 -20.30 -5.51
CA ARG A 135 12.09 -20.11 -6.45
C ARG A 135 10.74 -20.59 -5.91
N ASP A 136 10.61 -20.57 -4.58
CA ASP A 136 9.42 -21.09 -3.91
C ASP A 136 8.37 -19.99 -3.82
N GLU A 137 7.35 -20.09 -4.68
CA GLU A 137 6.17 -19.21 -4.62
C GLU A 137 5.39 -19.37 -3.30
N GLY A 138 5.65 -20.44 -2.52
CA GLY A 138 5.09 -20.67 -1.20
C GLY A 138 5.42 -19.55 -0.20
N VAL A 139 6.53 -18.83 -0.38
CA VAL A 139 6.85 -17.67 0.47
C VAL A 139 5.87 -16.51 0.25
N LEU A 140 5.35 -16.36 -0.97
CA LEU A 140 4.31 -15.37 -1.28
C LEU A 140 2.95 -15.78 -0.70
N TRP A 141 2.70 -17.09 -0.57
CA TRP A 141 1.49 -17.59 0.09
C TRP A 141 1.46 -17.25 1.59
N PHE A 142 2.63 -17.21 2.24
CA PHE A 142 2.75 -16.84 3.65
C PHE A 142 2.17 -15.45 3.96
N ASN A 143 2.23 -14.53 3.00
CA ASN A 143 1.60 -13.20 3.11
C ASN A 143 0.07 -13.30 3.32
N SER A 144 -0.58 -14.31 2.76
CA SER A 144 -2.03 -14.53 2.93
C SER A 144 -2.42 -14.90 4.36
N ILE A 145 -1.47 -15.42 5.15
CA ILE A 145 -1.65 -15.71 6.59
C ILE A 145 -1.26 -14.50 7.43
N LEU A 146 -0.14 -13.85 7.11
CA LEU A 146 0.36 -12.72 7.87
C LEU A 146 -0.58 -11.52 7.83
N MET A 147 -1.16 -11.19 6.67
CA MET A 147 -1.98 -10.00 6.52
C MET A 147 -3.23 -9.99 7.42
N PRO A 148 -4.05 -11.04 7.51
CA PRO A 148 -5.16 -11.08 8.47
C PRO A 148 -4.72 -10.90 9.93
N ILE A 149 -3.59 -11.50 10.33
CA ILE A 149 -3.06 -11.39 11.70
C ILE A 149 -2.60 -9.95 11.95
N LEU A 150 -1.88 -9.35 11.00
CA LEU A 150 -1.42 -7.96 11.08
C LEU A 150 -2.59 -7.00 11.22
N VAL A 151 -3.64 -7.18 10.41
CA VAL A 151 -4.87 -6.37 10.48
C VAL A 151 -5.59 -6.54 11.82
N ALA A 152 -5.65 -7.76 12.37
CA ALA A 152 -6.28 -8.00 13.67
C ALA A 152 -5.54 -7.27 14.80
N ILE A 153 -4.21 -7.36 14.83
CA ILE A 153 -3.39 -6.64 15.83
C ILE A 153 -3.50 -5.14 15.62
N LEU A 154 -3.46 -4.68 14.38
CA LEU A 154 -3.63 -3.27 14.01
C LEU A 154 -4.96 -2.70 14.53
N VAL A 155 -6.07 -3.44 14.43
CA VAL A 155 -7.36 -3.02 14.98
C VAL A 155 -7.30 -2.86 16.50
N ILE A 156 -6.59 -3.75 17.21
CA ILE A 156 -6.39 -3.63 18.67
C ILE A 156 -5.61 -2.34 18.99
N VAL A 157 -4.51 -2.09 18.27
CA VAL A 157 -3.67 -0.89 18.45
C VAL A 157 -4.46 0.39 18.16
N ILE A 158 -5.28 0.40 17.11
CA ILE A 158 -6.16 1.53 16.79
C ILE A 158 -7.19 1.76 17.89
N ALA A 159 -7.85 0.69 18.36
CA ALA A 159 -8.89 0.78 19.37
C ALA A 159 -8.35 1.33 20.70
N ASP A 160 -7.18 0.86 21.13
CA ASP A 160 -6.50 1.35 22.33
C ASP A 160 -6.05 2.82 22.18
N GLY A 161 -5.42 3.16 21.06
CA GLY A 161 -4.97 4.53 20.78
C GLY A 161 -6.11 5.56 20.72
N ILE A 162 -7.32 5.14 20.32
CA ILE A 162 -8.53 5.98 20.33
C ILE A 162 -9.25 5.91 21.69
N ALA A 163 -9.09 4.85 22.49
CA ALA A 163 -9.69 4.80 23.83
C ALA A 163 -8.95 5.71 24.83
N GLY A 164 -7.68 6.02 24.57
CA GLY A 164 -6.88 6.94 25.37
C GLY A 164 -7.35 8.40 25.33
N THR A 165 -6.85 9.22 26.26
CA THR A 165 -7.06 10.66 26.23
C THR A 165 -6.21 11.31 25.14
N PRO A 166 -6.77 12.15 24.26
CA PRO A 166 -5.97 12.88 23.27
C PRO A 166 -4.85 13.66 23.95
N ALA A 167 -3.61 13.48 23.50
CA ALA A 167 -2.47 14.22 24.02
C ALA A 167 -2.69 15.74 23.83
N ALA A 168 -2.41 16.51 24.88
CA ALA A 168 -2.48 17.97 24.83
C ALA A 168 -1.36 18.54 23.93
N GLY A 169 -1.70 19.52 23.08
CA GLY A 169 -0.75 20.17 22.18
C GLY A 169 -0.54 19.42 20.87
N THR A 170 -1.46 19.60 19.92
CA THR A 170 -1.33 19.19 18.51
C THR A 170 -0.50 20.17 17.68
N GLU A 171 0.19 21.11 18.34
CA GLU A 171 0.95 22.15 17.67
C GLU A 171 2.25 21.58 17.09
N ARG A 172 2.43 21.80 15.78
CA ARG A 172 3.55 21.37 14.95
C ARG A 172 4.87 21.94 15.48
N THR A 173 5.51 21.25 16.42
CA THR A 173 6.87 21.61 16.85
C THR A 173 7.93 20.94 15.97
N PHE A 174 7.60 19.82 15.30
CA PHE A 174 8.51 19.11 14.41
C PHE A 174 7.74 18.33 13.31
N ASP A 175 8.04 18.60 12.03
CA ASP A 175 7.55 17.82 10.88
C ASP A 175 8.76 17.21 10.15
N PRO A 176 9.07 15.91 10.34
CA PRO A 176 10.17 15.22 9.65
C PRO A 176 9.96 15.17 8.14
N PHE A 177 8.78 15.54 7.65
CA PHE A 177 8.42 15.62 6.25
C PHE A 177 8.43 17.05 5.70
N ALA A 178 9.00 18.04 6.40
CA ALA A 178 9.09 19.42 5.89
C ALA A 178 9.73 19.50 4.47
N GLY A 179 10.64 18.58 4.13
CA GLY A 179 11.24 18.43 2.79
C GLY A 179 10.55 17.42 1.86
N SER A 180 9.35 16.94 2.18
CA SER A 180 8.60 15.98 1.37
C SER A 180 8.20 16.58 0.01
N LEU A 181 8.11 15.71 -0.99
CA LEU A 181 7.60 16.06 -2.33
C LEU A 181 6.08 16.24 -2.39
N VAL A 182 5.33 15.77 -1.39
CA VAL A 182 3.93 16.18 -1.17
C VAL A 182 3.93 17.66 -0.78
N SER A 183 3.31 18.50 -1.61
CA SER A 183 3.10 19.92 -1.32
C SER A 183 2.32 20.14 -0.02
N ASN A 184 2.25 21.37 0.49
CA ASN A 184 1.46 21.73 1.69
C ASN A 184 -0.07 21.62 1.49
N SER A 185 -0.55 20.83 0.52
CA SER A 185 -1.96 20.56 0.25
C SER A 185 -2.35 19.16 0.74
N TRP A 186 -3.12 19.10 1.82
CA TRP A 186 -3.69 17.87 2.36
C TRP A 186 -4.57 17.13 1.34
N LEU A 187 -5.25 17.89 0.46
CA LEU A 187 -6.10 17.32 -0.58
C LEU A 187 -5.26 16.66 -1.67
N LEU A 188 -4.19 17.31 -2.14
CA LEU A 188 -3.28 16.70 -3.10
C LEU A 188 -2.65 15.44 -2.50
N SER A 189 -2.25 15.51 -1.23
CA SER A 189 -1.73 14.34 -0.50
C SER A 189 -2.68 13.15 -0.53
N ALA A 190 -3.98 13.37 -0.29
CA ALA A 190 -5.00 12.34 -0.36
C ALA A 190 -5.10 11.72 -1.77
N PHE A 191 -5.02 12.55 -2.82
CA PHE A 191 -4.99 12.08 -4.21
C PHE A 191 -3.72 11.31 -4.55
N LEU A 192 -2.55 11.74 -4.10
CA LEU A 192 -1.30 11.01 -4.30
C LEU A 192 -1.36 9.64 -3.61
N TYR A 193 -1.90 9.59 -2.39
CA TYR A 193 -2.03 8.35 -1.63
C TYR A 193 -2.91 7.31 -2.32
N ILE A 194 -4.11 7.72 -2.74
CA ILE A 194 -5.01 6.83 -3.48
C ILE A 194 -4.34 6.42 -4.80
N SER A 195 -3.66 7.33 -5.50
CA SER A 195 -3.06 7.05 -6.80
C SER A 195 -1.96 6.00 -6.75
N TYR A 196 -0.99 6.11 -5.85
CA TYR A 196 0.07 5.10 -5.80
C TYR A 196 -0.48 3.73 -5.37
N ASN A 197 -1.43 3.69 -4.42
CA ASN A 197 -2.03 2.43 -3.99
C ASN A 197 -2.89 1.77 -5.07
N MET A 198 -3.56 2.58 -5.91
CA MET A 198 -4.40 2.05 -6.97
C MET A 198 -3.61 1.37 -8.09
N ILE A 199 -2.31 1.64 -8.27
CA ILE A 199 -1.47 0.82 -9.17
C ILE A 199 -1.57 -0.65 -8.77
N SER A 200 -1.21 -0.97 -7.53
CA SER A 200 -1.14 -2.36 -7.06
C SER A 200 -2.54 -2.95 -6.90
N ALA A 201 -3.49 -2.15 -6.44
CA ALA A 201 -4.87 -2.60 -6.26
C ALA A 201 -5.52 -3.03 -7.58
N VAL A 202 -5.35 -2.26 -8.68
CA VAL A 202 -5.93 -2.61 -9.98
C VAL A 202 -5.40 -3.95 -10.47
N VAL A 203 -4.10 -4.23 -10.29
CA VAL A 203 -3.51 -5.52 -10.68
C VAL A 203 -4.24 -6.68 -10.01
N VAL A 204 -4.42 -6.61 -8.69
CA VAL A 204 -5.04 -7.69 -7.91
C VAL A 204 -6.55 -7.79 -8.18
N LEU A 205 -7.25 -6.65 -8.23
CA LEU A 205 -8.68 -6.61 -8.48
C LEU A 205 -9.03 -7.16 -9.87
N VAL A 206 -8.29 -6.79 -10.91
CA VAL A 206 -8.50 -7.31 -12.27
C VAL A 206 -8.21 -8.81 -12.32
N ALA A 207 -7.06 -9.25 -11.78
CA ALA A 207 -6.66 -10.66 -11.81
C ALA A 207 -7.69 -11.60 -11.13
N LEU A 208 -8.22 -11.20 -9.97
CA LEU A 208 -9.23 -11.99 -9.26
C LEU A 208 -10.62 -11.92 -9.90
N THR A 209 -10.89 -10.89 -10.70
CA THR A 209 -12.20 -10.67 -11.33
C THR A 209 -12.29 -11.29 -12.72
N ALA A 210 -11.20 -11.29 -13.50
CA ALA A 210 -11.13 -11.65 -14.92
C ALA A 210 -11.88 -12.93 -15.30
N ASN A 211 -11.71 -14.00 -14.51
CA ASN A 211 -12.28 -15.32 -14.81
C ASN A 211 -13.49 -15.67 -13.93
N ASN A 212 -13.98 -14.74 -13.11
CA ASN A 212 -15.01 -15.01 -12.10
C ASN A 212 -16.33 -14.30 -12.41
N ARG A 213 -17.22 -14.94 -13.18
CA ARG A 213 -18.57 -14.38 -13.47
C ARG A 213 -19.44 -14.18 -12.22
N ASN A 214 -19.11 -14.86 -11.13
CA ASN A 214 -19.82 -14.79 -9.85
C ASN A 214 -19.31 -13.70 -8.91
N CYS A 215 -18.35 -12.85 -9.29
CA CYS A 215 -18.03 -11.67 -8.48
C CYS A 215 -18.99 -10.51 -8.76
N SER A 216 -18.92 -9.46 -7.96
CA SER A 216 -19.67 -8.22 -8.13
C SER A 216 -18.88 -7.03 -7.61
N ILE A 217 -19.33 -5.84 -8.00
CA ILE A 217 -18.85 -4.55 -7.47
C ILE A 217 -18.69 -4.52 -5.94
N LYS A 218 -19.48 -5.32 -5.22
CA LYS A 218 -19.42 -5.43 -3.75
C LYS A 218 -18.03 -5.82 -3.25
N GLY A 219 -17.30 -6.71 -3.93
CA GLY A 219 -15.97 -7.11 -3.48
C GLY A 219 -15.01 -5.93 -3.38
N GLY A 220 -14.99 -5.09 -4.42
CA GLY A 220 -14.20 -3.86 -4.43
C GLY A 220 -14.69 -2.82 -3.43
N VAL A 221 -16.01 -2.60 -3.34
CA VAL A 221 -16.63 -1.64 -2.40
C VAL A 221 -16.36 -2.03 -0.94
N PHE A 222 -16.59 -3.29 -0.56
CA PHE A 222 -16.35 -3.74 0.82
C PHE A 222 -14.87 -3.70 1.19
N GLY A 223 -13.97 -4.10 0.28
CA GLY A 223 -12.53 -3.95 0.50
C GLY A 223 -12.15 -2.49 0.76
N GLY A 224 -12.66 -1.56 -0.05
CA GLY A 224 -12.41 -0.14 0.15
C GLY A 224 -13.06 0.46 1.40
N ILE A 225 -14.22 -0.03 1.84
CA ILE A 225 -14.82 0.36 3.14
C ILE A 225 -13.93 -0.09 4.31
N ILE A 226 -13.38 -1.30 4.26
CA ILE A 226 -12.44 -1.78 5.29
C ILE A 226 -11.20 -0.88 5.31
N LEU A 227 -10.65 -0.55 4.14
CA LEU A 227 -9.51 0.38 4.02
C LEU A 227 -9.85 1.78 4.56
N PHE A 228 -11.05 2.29 4.30
CA PHE A 228 -11.53 3.56 4.85
C PHE A 228 -11.53 3.54 6.38
N VAL A 229 -12.12 2.52 7.00
CA VAL A 229 -12.21 2.41 8.46
C VAL A 229 -10.81 2.30 9.08
N LEU A 230 -9.95 1.47 8.50
CA LEU A 230 -8.59 1.27 9.01
C LEU A 230 -7.74 2.53 8.83
N ALA A 231 -7.84 3.24 7.70
CA ALA A 231 -7.08 4.46 7.44
C ALA A 231 -7.51 5.58 8.39
N LEU A 232 -8.82 5.82 8.50
CA LEU A 232 -9.36 6.85 9.37
C LEU A 232 -9.07 6.56 10.84
N GLY A 233 -9.22 5.31 11.27
CA GLY A 233 -8.89 4.88 12.63
C GLY A 233 -7.40 5.05 12.94
N SER A 234 -6.52 4.58 12.05
CA SER A 234 -5.07 4.70 12.23
C SER A 234 -4.60 6.15 12.27
N VAL A 235 -5.09 7.00 11.37
CA VAL A 235 -4.75 8.44 11.38
C VAL A 235 -5.27 9.12 12.66
N THR A 236 -6.45 8.74 13.14
CA THR A 236 -6.99 9.26 14.41
C THR A 236 -6.12 8.85 15.60
N ALA A 237 -5.81 7.55 15.72
CA ALA A 237 -4.95 7.03 16.79
C ALA A 237 -3.57 7.70 16.79
N LEU A 238 -2.96 7.86 15.61
CA LEU A 238 -1.68 8.55 15.46
C LEU A 238 -1.78 10.02 15.89
N LEU A 239 -2.79 10.77 15.44
CA LEU A 239 -2.97 12.16 15.85
C LEU A 239 -3.16 12.32 17.36
N TRP A 240 -3.84 11.37 18.01
CA TRP A 240 -4.12 11.43 19.45
C TRP A 240 -2.92 11.06 20.31
N ALA A 241 -1.96 10.34 19.76
CA ALA A 241 -0.70 10.00 20.43
C ALA A 241 0.27 11.18 20.59
N GLY A 242 0.00 12.32 19.95
CA GLY A 242 0.77 13.56 20.11
C GLY A 242 2.11 13.56 19.36
N SER A 243 2.98 14.53 19.69
CA SER A 243 4.21 14.79 18.93
C SER A 243 5.30 13.73 19.05
N GLY A 244 5.23 12.86 20.07
CA GLY A 244 6.23 11.81 20.29
C GLY A 244 6.39 10.84 19.12
N ILE A 245 5.31 10.60 18.37
CA ILE A 245 5.30 9.69 17.22
C ILE A 245 6.24 10.12 16.08
N PHE A 246 6.53 11.41 15.94
CA PHE A 246 7.39 11.94 14.85
C PHE A 246 8.87 11.59 15.03
N SER A 247 9.25 11.06 16.20
CA SER A 247 10.61 10.60 16.49
C SER A 247 10.86 9.15 16.07
N TYR A 248 9.81 8.42 15.68
CA TYR A 248 9.87 7.01 15.31
C TYR A 248 9.66 6.84 13.80
N GLN A 249 10.36 5.86 13.23
CA GLN A 249 10.17 5.45 11.84
C GLN A 249 9.02 4.45 11.70
N ILE A 250 8.64 3.74 12.78
CA ILE A 250 7.51 2.81 12.82
C ILE A 250 6.50 3.25 13.90
N PRO A 251 5.76 4.36 13.68
CA PRO A 251 4.91 4.97 14.69
C PRO A 251 3.75 4.09 15.18
N MET A 252 3.20 3.18 14.36
CA MET A 252 2.19 2.22 14.85
C MET A 252 2.79 1.18 15.81
N LEU A 253 4.08 0.87 15.69
CA LEU A 253 4.77 0.01 16.64
C LEU A 253 5.01 0.73 17.98
N TYR A 254 5.25 2.04 17.94
CA TYR A 254 5.22 2.88 19.14
C TYR A 254 3.85 2.83 19.84
N LEU A 255 2.74 2.89 19.10
CA LEU A 255 1.40 2.71 19.70
C LEU A 255 1.20 1.29 20.24
N ALA A 256 1.67 0.28 19.53
CA ALA A 256 1.59 -1.11 19.99
C ALA A 256 2.32 -1.34 21.33
N TYR A 257 3.41 -0.60 21.59
CA TYR A 257 4.10 -0.61 22.87
C TYR A 257 3.24 -0.08 24.03
N GLN A 258 2.38 0.91 23.77
CA GLN A 258 1.49 1.47 24.78
C GLN A 258 0.38 0.51 25.20
N VAL A 259 -0.03 -0.40 24.30
CA VAL A 259 -1.07 -1.40 24.59
C VAL A 259 -0.59 -2.40 25.65
N ASN A 260 0.52 -3.10 25.36
CA ASN A 260 1.29 -3.94 26.28
C ASN A 260 2.48 -4.60 25.55
N PRO A 261 3.47 -5.17 26.28
CA PRO A 261 4.62 -5.82 25.67
C PRO A 261 4.30 -6.99 24.72
N LEU A 262 3.24 -7.77 24.99
CA LEU A 262 2.87 -8.90 24.13
C LEU A 262 2.43 -8.42 22.74
N VAL A 263 1.55 -7.39 22.70
CA VAL A 263 1.09 -6.78 21.45
C VAL A 263 2.26 -6.17 20.69
N PHE A 264 3.19 -5.50 21.37
CA PHE A 264 4.40 -4.95 20.76
C PHE A 264 5.26 -6.01 20.06
N TYR A 265 5.61 -7.12 20.74
CA TYR A 265 6.43 -8.19 20.17
C TYR A 265 5.71 -8.96 19.05
N LEU A 266 4.42 -9.24 19.22
CA LEU A 266 3.63 -9.88 18.17
C LEU A 266 3.52 -8.98 16.94
N TYR A 267 3.22 -7.69 17.15
CA TYR A 267 3.08 -6.73 16.05
C TYR A 267 4.39 -6.54 15.29
N GLY A 268 5.51 -6.34 15.99
CA GLY A 268 6.83 -6.23 15.38
C GLY A 268 7.21 -7.46 14.57
N THR A 269 6.98 -8.66 15.10
CA THR A 269 7.29 -9.92 14.40
C THR A 269 6.45 -10.10 13.13
N VAL A 270 5.14 -9.87 13.22
CA VAL A 270 4.23 -10.02 12.07
C VAL A 270 4.50 -8.93 11.02
N LEU A 271 4.78 -7.69 11.45
CA LEU A 271 5.15 -6.58 10.57
C LEU A 271 6.45 -6.87 9.83
N TRP A 272 7.47 -7.42 10.50
CA TRP A 272 8.72 -7.82 9.86
C TRP A 272 8.51 -8.94 8.84
N GLY A 273 7.68 -9.94 9.18
CA GLY A 273 7.24 -10.95 8.22
C GLY A 273 6.59 -10.35 6.97
N ALA A 274 5.71 -9.36 7.15
CA ALA A 274 5.06 -8.66 6.04
C ALA A 274 6.05 -7.83 5.20
N MET A 275 7.07 -7.23 5.82
CA MET A 275 8.17 -6.55 5.11
C MET A 275 8.98 -7.54 4.26
N ILE A 276 9.34 -8.71 4.82
CA ILE A 276 10.04 -9.78 4.10
C ILE A 276 9.24 -10.24 2.88
N THR A 277 7.96 -10.59 3.05
CA THR A 277 7.14 -11.08 1.94
C THR A 277 6.93 -10.03 0.86
N THR A 278 6.80 -8.75 1.25
CA THR A 278 6.71 -7.63 0.30
C THR A 278 8.03 -7.41 -0.43
N ALA A 279 9.17 -7.49 0.27
CA ALA A 279 10.50 -7.43 -0.33
C ALA A 279 10.70 -8.56 -1.34
N ILE A 280 10.31 -9.79 -1.01
CA ILE A 280 10.37 -10.93 -1.92
C ILE A 280 9.49 -10.71 -3.15
N ALA A 281 8.25 -10.24 -2.98
CA ALA A 281 7.35 -9.96 -4.11
C ALA A 281 7.95 -8.91 -5.06
N ASN A 282 8.50 -7.83 -4.50
CA ASN A 282 9.15 -6.77 -5.25
C ASN A 282 10.39 -7.27 -6.00
N ALA A 283 11.28 -7.97 -5.30
CA ALA A 283 12.50 -8.50 -5.87
C ALA A 283 12.22 -9.58 -6.93
N TYR A 284 11.26 -10.47 -6.70
CA TYR A 284 10.85 -11.50 -7.65
C TYR A 284 10.27 -10.88 -8.93
N GLY A 285 9.36 -9.92 -8.78
CA GLY A 285 8.77 -9.20 -9.91
C GLY A 285 9.80 -8.42 -10.73
N LEU A 286 10.81 -7.85 -10.06
CA LEU A 286 11.90 -7.13 -10.71
C LEU A 286 12.86 -8.09 -11.43
N CYS A 287 13.34 -9.13 -10.73
CA CYS A 287 14.30 -10.09 -11.27
C CYS A 287 13.75 -10.83 -12.47
N ASN A 288 12.48 -11.26 -12.45
CA ASN A 288 11.85 -11.89 -13.61
C ASN A 288 11.84 -10.95 -14.82
N ARG A 289 11.41 -9.70 -14.65
CA ARG A 289 11.37 -8.74 -15.76
C ARG A 289 12.77 -8.46 -16.33
N LEU A 290 13.75 -8.25 -15.46
CA LEU A 290 15.14 -8.00 -15.87
C LEU A 290 15.78 -9.24 -16.52
N GLN A 291 15.45 -10.45 -16.06
CA GLN A 291 15.91 -11.69 -16.68
C GLN A 291 15.51 -11.76 -18.15
N PHE A 292 14.24 -11.48 -18.47
CA PHE A 292 13.76 -11.45 -19.84
C PHE A 292 14.33 -10.27 -20.63
N ALA A 293 14.43 -9.08 -20.03
CA ALA A 293 14.88 -7.88 -20.72
C ALA A 293 16.39 -7.88 -21.04
N TRP A 294 17.22 -8.51 -20.21
CA TRP A 294 18.67 -8.57 -20.39
C TRP A 294 19.17 -9.91 -20.94
N GLU A 295 18.27 -10.89 -21.11
CA GLU A 295 18.63 -12.25 -21.55
C GLU A 295 19.71 -12.91 -20.67
N MET A 296 19.71 -12.61 -19.37
CA MET A 296 20.72 -13.08 -18.41
C MET A 296 20.22 -14.26 -17.56
N PRO A 297 21.11 -15.11 -17.02
CA PRO A 297 20.73 -16.13 -16.04
C PRO A 297 20.09 -15.50 -14.79
N TYR A 298 18.96 -16.04 -14.34
CA TYR A 298 18.20 -15.51 -13.20
C TYR A 298 19.05 -15.28 -11.95
N PHE A 299 19.95 -16.23 -11.62
CA PHE A 299 20.83 -16.12 -10.46
C PHE A 299 21.73 -14.87 -10.53
N LEU A 300 22.25 -14.54 -11.72
CA LEU A 300 23.09 -13.36 -11.90
C LEU A 300 22.27 -12.07 -11.76
N VAL A 301 21.03 -12.06 -12.25
CA VAL A 301 20.10 -10.94 -12.04
C VAL A 301 19.79 -10.74 -10.56
N VAL A 302 19.48 -11.81 -9.83
CA VAL A 302 19.24 -11.76 -8.38
C VAL A 302 20.46 -11.18 -7.65
N LEU A 303 21.66 -11.69 -7.96
CA LEU A 303 22.90 -11.20 -7.33
C LEU A 303 23.11 -9.70 -7.57
N MET A 304 22.92 -9.24 -8.80
CA MET A 304 23.04 -7.82 -9.13
C MET A 304 22.01 -6.99 -8.38
N VAL A 305 20.73 -7.38 -8.41
CA VAL A 305 19.65 -6.64 -7.73
C VAL A 305 19.93 -6.51 -6.23
N MET A 306 20.36 -7.59 -5.56
CA MET A 306 20.69 -7.55 -4.13
C MET A 306 21.87 -6.61 -3.85
N VAL A 307 22.98 -6.76 -4.58
CA VAL A 307 24.14 -5.86 -4.37
C VAL A 307 23.79 -4.39 -4.62
N PHE A 308 23.00 -4.09 -5.66
CA PHE A 308 22.64 -2.72 -5.98
C PHE A 308 21.62 -2.10 -5.04
N VAL A 309 20.78 -2.89 -4.34
CA VAL A 309 19.75 -2.34 -3.46
C VAL A 309 20.30 -1.87 -2.11
N ILE A 310 21.40 -2.48 -1.64
CA ILE A 310 22.05 -2.16 -0.36
C ILE A 310 22.22 -0.65 -0.15
N PRO A 311 22.92 0.14 -1.01
CA PRO A 311 23.13 1.57 -0.76
C PRO A 311 21.83 2.37 -0.65
N PHE A 312 20.75 1.94 -1.31
CA PHE A 312 19.45 2.60 -1.21
C PHE A 312 18.66 2.18 0.04
N SER A 313 18.92 1.00 0.58
CA SER A 313 18.29 0.53 1.83
C SER A 313 18.88 1.16 3.10
N LEU A 314 20.05 1.80 3.00
CA LEU A 314 20.71 2.46 4.14
C LEU A 314 20.14 3.85 4.47
N PHE A 315 19.32 4.43 3.60
CA PHE A 315 18.56 5.63 3.94
C PHE A 315 17.50 5.31 4.98
N ASP A 316 17.14 6.29 5.82
CA ASP A 316 16.05 6.14 6.77
C ASP A 316 14.73 5.78 6.06
N PHE A 317 13.99 4.85 6.66
CA PHE A 317 12.70 4.36 6.14
C PHE A 317 11.73 5.52 5.96
N ALA A 318 11.68 6.43 6.93
CA ALA A 318 10.88 7.65 6.86
C ALA A 318 11.23 8.54 5.65
N GLN A 319 12.53 8.67 5.34
CA GLN A 319 13.01 9.49 4.23
C GLN A 319 12.75 8.85 2.87
N LEU A 320 12.86 7.52 2.79
CA LEU A 320 12.50 6.80 1.56
C LEU A 320 11.00 6.92 1.30
N VAL A 321 10.16 6.66 2.29
CA VAL A 321 8.70 6.82 2.17
C VAL A 321 8.31 8.23 1.72
N SER A 322 8.94 9.28 2.28
CA SER A 322 8.62 10.68 1.95
C SER A 322 9.03 11.15 0.57
N LYS A 323 9.92 10.42 -0.12
CA LYS A 323 10.38 10.73 -1.47
C LYS A 323 9.76 9.77 -2.49
N VAL A 324 9.90 8.48 -2.24
CA VAL A 324 9.53 7.40 -3.16
C VAL A 324 8.02 7.42 -3.39
N TYR A 325 7.20 7.36 -2.33
CA TYR A 325 5.76 7.19 -2.51
C TYR A 325 5.05 8.40 -3.13
N PRO A 326 5.44 9.66 -2.83
CA PRO A 326 4.89 10.81 -3.54
C PRO A 326 5.23 10.81 -5.03
N ILE A 327 6.47 10.45 -5.43
CA ILE A 327 6.84 10.31 -6.85
C ILE A 327 5.88 9.34 -7.54
N PHE A 328 5.66 8.18 -6.92
CA PHE A 328 4.73 7.20 -7.47
C PHE A 328 3.28 7.68 -7.43
N GLY A 329 2.88 8.45 -6.41
CA GLY A 329 1.59 9.13 -6.40
C GLY A 329 1.39 9.98 -7.64
N TYR A 330 2.37 10.84 -7.96
CA TYR A 330 2.30 11.73 -9.13
C TYR A 330 2.25 10.96 -10.44
N THR A 331 3.11 9.96 -10.61
CA THR A 331 3.11 9.16 -11.85
C THR A 331 1.84 8.34 -12.02
N SER A 332 1.17 7.99 -10.91
CA SER A 332 -0.03 7.14 -10.91
C SER A 332 -1.34 7.91 -10.95
N LEU A 333 -1.31 9.25 -10.85
CA LEU A 333 -2.51 10.09 -10.95
C LEU A 333 -3.31 9.79 -12.21
N ILE A 334 -2.62 9.46 -13.31
CA ILE A 334 -3.26 9.10 -14.58
C ILE A 334 -4.23 7.91 -14.42
N ILE A 335 -3.87 6.89 -13.63
CA ILE A 335 -4.71 5.71 -13.40
C ILE A 335 -5.93 6.12 -12.58
N THR A 336 -5.74 6.90 -11.53
CA THR A 336 -6.86 7.42 -10.74
C THR A 336 -7.81 8.26 -11.58
N PHE A 337 -7.29 9.16 -12.43
CA PHE A 337 -8.13 9.97 -13.31
C PHE A 337 -8.87 9.14 -14.36
N VAL A 338 -8.25 8.09 -14.91
CA VAL A 338 -8.94 7.14 -15.79
C VAL A 338 -10.11 6.47 -15.08
N LEU A 339 -9.90 5.97 -13.86
CA LEU A 339 -10.95 5.28 -13.09
C LEU A 339 -12.06 6.26 -12.66
N VAL A 340 -11.71 7.46 -12.19
CA VAL A 340 -12.68 8.51 -11.85
C VAL A 340 -13.48 8.94 -13.07
N GLY A 341 -12.81 9.11 -14.23
CA GLY A 341 -13.48 9.41 -15.49
C GLY A 341 -14.50 8.35 -15.89
N GLU A 342 -14.19 7.07 -15.70
CA GLU A 342 -15.13 5.98 -15.95
C GLU A 342 -16.34 6.05 -15.01
N VAL A 343 -16.13 6.32 -13.72
CA VAL A 343 -17.24 6.52 -12.77
C VAL A 343 -18.21 7.59 -13.28
N LEU A 344 -17.68 8.75 -13.71
CA LEU A 344 -18.50 9.86 -14.21
C LEU A 344 -19.28 9.48 -15.48
N LEU A 345 -18.67 8.71 -16.39
CA LEU A 345 -19.33 8.22 -17.60
C LEU A 345 -20.48 7.27 -17.27
N ILE A 346 -20.28 6.34 -16.34
CA ILE A 346 -21.34 5.39 -15.92
C ILE A 346 -22.49 6.14 -15.25
N ILE A 347 -22.19 7.09 -14.35
CA ILE A 347 -23.21 7.93 -13.71
C ILE A 347 -24.02 8.68 -14.78
N LYS A 348 -23.34 9.31 -15.77
CA LYS A 348 -24.00 10.04 -16.86
C LYS A 348 -24.92 9.13 -17.68
N GLN A 349 -24.49 7.92 -18.01
CA GLN A 349 -25.31 6.94 -18.73
C GLN A 349 -26.54 6.49 -17.92
N PHE A 350 -26.35 6.24 -16.62
CA PHE A 350 -27.44 5.86 -15.72
C PHE A 350 -28.51 6.95 -15.63
N PHE A 351 -28.10 8.20 -15.38
CA PHE A 351 -29.02 9.34 -15.33
C PHE A 351 -29.71 9.60 -16.69
N GLY A 352 -28.98 9.47 -17.80
CA GLY A 352 -29.56 9.60 -19.13
C GLY A 352 -30.63 8.53 -19.44
N ASN A 353 -30.38 7.28 -19.05
CA ASN A 353 -31.36 6.20 -19.21
C ASN A 353 -32.55 6.33 -18.25
N PHE A 354 -32.34 6.88 -17.05
CA PHE A 354 -33.41 7.18 -16.09
C PHE A 354 -34.34 8.28 -16.61
N LEU A 355 -33.79 9.37 -17.13
CA LEU A 355 -34.58 10.45 -17.75
C LEU A 355 -35.39 9.96 -18.95
N LYS A 356 -34.79 9.12 -19.81
CA LYS A 356 -35.50 8.47 -20.94
C LYS A 356 -36.63 7.52 -20.54
N ARG A 357 -36.67 7.06 -19.29
CA ARG A 357 -37.78 6.24 -18.75
C ARG A 357 -38.90 7.09 -18.13
N LEU A 358 -38.63 8.37 -17.86
CA LEU A 358 -39.59 9.32 -17.30
C LEU A 358 -40.27 10.17 -18.38
N THR A 359 -39.63 10.36 -19.53
CA THR A 359 -40.22 10.91 -20.77
C THR A 359 -40.81 9.80 -21.61
#